data_AF-A0A6G4UDU7-F1
#
_entry.id   AF-A0A6G4UDU7-F1
#
_cell.length_a   1.000
_cell.length_b   1.000
_cell.length_c   1.000
_cell.angle_alpha   90.00
_cell.angle_beta   90.00
_cell.angle_gamma   90.00
#
_symmetry.space_group_name_H-M   'P 1'
#
loop_
_entity.id
_entity.type
_entity.pdbx_description
1 polymer ?
#
loop_
_entity_poly.entity_id
_entity_poly.type
_entity_poly.pdbx_seq_one_letter_code
_entity_poly.pdbx_strand_id
1 'polypeptide(L)' 'CSSTTSGPPTLRVGDSGPEVVELQKRLLETGTYPLGDTDGNFDEKVRNAVRTYQFTRGIDEDERGVYGPATRRALESET' A
#
# COMPACT_ATOMS: atom_id res chain seq x y z
N CYS A 1 13.20 15.40 -22.73
CA CYS A 1 14.27 15.41 -21.71
C CYS A 1 13.78 14.69 -20.47
N SER A 2 14.59 13.75 -20.00
CA SER A 2 14.63 13.15 -18.66
C SER A 2 13.34 12.53 -18.11
N SER A 3 13.18 11.24 -18.44
CA SER A 3 12.68 10.23 -17.52
C SER A 3 13.43 10.33 -16.19
N THR A 4 12.87 11.04 -15.21
CA THR A 4 13.31 10.94 -13.83
C THR A 4 12.83 9.61 -13.30
N THR A 5 13.75 8.65 -13.25
CA THR A 5 13.70 7.48 -12.37
C THR A 5 13.52 7.96 -10.94
N SER A 6 12.27 8.20 -10.54
CA SER A 6 11.87 8.32 -9.15
C SER A 6 11.13 7.04 -8.87
N GLY A 7 11.57 6.27 -7.87
CA GLY A 7 10.92 5.01 -7.50
C GLY A 7 9.40 5.19 -7.33
N PRO A 8 8.65 4.08 -7.37
CA PRO A 8 7.20 4.15 -7.33
C PRO A 8 6.75 5.00 -6.12
N PRO A 9 5.79 5.93 -6.30
CA PRO A 9 5.51 6.97 -5.32
C PRO A 9 4.98 6.37 -4.02
N THR A 10 5.34 6.96 -2.89
CA THR A 10 4.79 6.58 -1.59
C THR A 10 3.33 7.01 -1.52
N LEU A 11 2.41 6.06 -1.28
CA LEU A 11 0.98 6.35 -1.20
C LEU A 11 0.53 6.52 0.26
N ARG A 12 -0.38 7.46 0.49
CA ARG A 12 -0.92 7.82 1.80
C ARG A 12 -2.38 8.23 1.67
N VAL A 13 -3.04 8.44 2.81
CA VAL A 13 -4.46 8.82 2.82
C VAL A 13 -4.70 10.08 1.99
N GLY A 14 -5.71 10.01 1.12
CA GLY A 14 -6.06 11.07 0.17
C GLY A 14 -5.39 10.94 -1.20
N ASP A 15 -4.43 10.02 -1.37
CA ASP A 15 -3.95 9.66 -2.70
C ASP A 15 -4.97 8.77 -3.41
N SER A 16 -5.09 8.96 -4.71
CA SER A 16 -5.94 8.15 -5.58
C SER A 16 -5.23 7.84 -6.88
N GLY A 17 -5.50 6.67 -7.46
CA GLY A 17 -4.94 6.30 -8.76
C GLY A 17 -4.74 4.79 -8.93
N PRO A 18 -4.19 4.38 -10.08
CA PRO A 18 -3.97 2.97 -10.39
C PRO A 18 -3.01 2.30 -9.40
N GLU A 19 -2.05 3.04 -8.82
CA GLU A 19 -1.14 2.48 -7.82
C GLU A 19 -1.85 2.14 -6.50
N VAL A 20 -2.93 2.86 -6.16
CA VAL A 20 -3.76 2.56 -4.99
C VAL A 20 -4.64 1.34 -5.25
N VAL A 21 -5.18 1.21 -6.47
CA VAL A 21 -5.94 0.00 -6.89
C VAL A 21 -5.07 -1.23 -6.73
N GLU A 22 -3.82 -1.15 -7.20
CA GLU A 22 -2.83 -2.21 -7.09
C GLU A 22 -2.54 -2.56 -5.63
N LEU A 23 -2.31 -1.55 -4.78
CA LEU A 23 -2.15 -1.73 -3.34
C LEU A 23 -3.36 -2.46 -2.71
N GLN A 24 -4.57 -2.00 -3.00
CA GLN A 24 -5.80 -2.59 -2.46
C GLN A 24 -5.94 -4.06 -2.88
N LYS A 25 -5.61 -4.40 -4.13
CA LYS A 25 -5.60 -5.80 -4.62
C LYS A 25 -4.59 -6.66 -3.85
N ARG A 26 -3.36 -6.19 -3.67
CA ARG A 26 -2.34 -6.93 -2.93
C ARG A 26 -2.76 -7.13 -1.47
N LEU A 27 -3.34 -6.11 -0.85
CA LEU A 27 -3.89 -6.22 0.51
C LEU A 27 -5.04 -7.23 0.60
N LEU A 28 -5.87 -7.37 -0.43
CA LEU A 28 -6.88 -8.43 -0.53
C LEU A 28 -6.24 -9.82 -0.61
N GLU A 29 -5.19 -9.98 -1.42
CA GLU A 29 -4.46 -11.25 -1.58
C GLU A 29 -3.78 -11.70 -0.29
N THR A 30 -3.22 -10.76 0.49
CA THR A 30 -2.69 -11.08 1.83
C THR A 30 -3.76 -11.42 2.86
N GLY A 31 -5.04 -11.23 2.54
CA GLY A 31 -6.16 -11.43 3.47
C GLY A 31 -6.30 -10.35 4.55
N THR A 32 -5.47 -9.30 4.50
CA THR A 32 -5.49 -8.20 5.49
C THR A 32 -6.61 -7.19 5.20
N TYR A 33 -7.11 -7.17 3.95
CA TYR A 33 -8.18 -6.27 3.50
C TYR A 33 -9.41 -7.03 2.99
N PRO A 34 -10.11 -7.82 3.84
CA PRO A 34 -11.12 -8.80 3.39
C PRO A 34 -12.42 -8.22 2.84
N LEU A 35 -12.73 -6.93 3.10
CA LEU A 35 -13.99 -6.26 2.73
C LEU A 35 -13.72 -4.93 2.02
N GLY A 36 -12.63 -4.91 1.27
CA GLY A 36 -12.09 -3.70 0.70
C GLY A 36 -12.46 -3.50 -0.76
N ASP A 37 -13.04 -2.35 -1.09
CA ASP A 37 -13.19 -1.94 -2.48
C ASP A 37 -11.83 -1.60 -3.09
N THR A 38 -11.65 -1.94 -4.37
CA THR A 38 -10.46 -1.61 -5.19
C THR A 38 -10.76 -0.40 -6.08
N ASP A 39 -11.37 0.62 -5.48
CA ASP A 39 -11.78 1.86 -6.14
C ASP A 39 -10.62 2.79 -6.48
N GLY A 40 -9.42 2.47 -6.00
CA GLY A 40 -8.22 3.26 -6.22
C GLY A 40 -8.14 4.48 -5.33
N ASN A 41 -8.88 4.52 -4.21
CA ASN A 41 -8.84 5.60 -3.24
C ASN A 41 -8.16 5.14 -1.95
N PHE A 42 -7.16 5.89 -1.51
CA PHE A 42 -6.46 5.58 -0.28
C PHE A 42 -7.23 6.22 0.87
N ASP A 43 -8.27 5.54 1.32
CA ASP A 43 -9.08 5.96 2.46
C ASP A 43 -8.50 5.45 3.80
N GLU A 44 -9.14 5.86 4.91
CA GLU A 44 -8.79 5.36 6.24
C GLU A 44 -8.90 3.84 6.36
N LYS A 45 -9.78 3.20 5.57
CA LYS A 45 -9.89 1.73 5.51
C LYS A 45 -8.60 1.11 4.96
N VAL A 46 -8.11 1.62 3.83
CA VAL A 46 -6.84 1.18 3.21
C VAL A 46 -5.69 1.45 4.16
N ARG A 47 -5.64 2.63 4.78
CA ARG A 47 -4.65 2.95 5.83
C ARG A 47 -4.63 1.92 6.94
N ASN A 48 -5.79 1.55 7.48
CA ASN A 48 -5.87 0.59 8.59
C ASN A 48 -5.43 -0.81 8.14
N ALA A 49 -5.76 -1.23 6.92
CA ALA A 49 -5.25 -2.48 6.34
C ALA A 49 -3.73 -2.45 6.19
N VAL A 50 -3.16 -1.37 5.66
CA VAL A 50 -1.70 -1.18 5.56
C VAL A 50 -1.05 -1.21 6.94
N ARG A 51 -1.62 -0.52 7.94
CA ARG A 51 -1.10 -0.55 9.33
C ARG A 51 -1.09 -1.96 9.91
N THR A 52 -2.15 -2.73 9.66
CA THR A 52 -2.29 -4.10 10.17
C THR A 52 -1.28 -5.01 9.48
N TYR A 53 -1.10 -4.85 8.18
CA TYR A 53 -0.11 -5.58 7.40
C TYR A 53 1.31 -5.29 7.89
N GLN A 54 1.67 -4.01 7.99
CA GLN A 54 2.96 -3.57 8.52
C GLN A 54 3.21 -4.12 9.93
N PHE A 55 2.22 -4.06 10.82
CA PHE A 55 2.34 -4.60 12.17
C PHE A 55 2.54 -6.13 12.18
N THR A 56 1.81 -6.85 11.33
CA THR A 56 1.90 -8.32 11.23
C THR A 56 3.24 -8.78 10.66
N ARG A 57 3.84 -7.98 9.78
CA ARG A 57 5.15 -8.24 9.15
C ARG A 57 6.34 -7.60 9.88
N GLY A 58 6.10 -6.79 10.92
CA GLY A 58 7.16 -6.07 11.63
C GLY A 58 7.85 -5.00 10.78
N ILE A 59 7.11 -4.32 9.91
CA ILE A 59 7.61 -3.23 9.07
C ILE A 59 7.48 -1.92 9.84
N ASP A 60 8.58 -1.46 10.43
CA ASP A 60 8.69 -0.17 11.11
C ASP A 60 9.57 0.84 10.35
N GLU A 61 10.12 0.45 9.18
CA GLU A 61 10.91 1.33 8.31
C GLU A 61 10.06 2.43 7.64
N ASP A 62 8.80 2.12 7.33
CA ASP A 62 7.85 3.07 6.78
C ASP A 62 6.92 3.65 7.86
N GLU A 63 6.38 4.84 7.62
CA GLU A 63 5.37 5.42 8.49
C GLU A 63 4.11 4.53 8.54
N ARG A 64 3.53 4.37 9.74
CA ARG A 64 2.39 3.46 9.94
C ARG A 64 1.15 3.90 9.15
N GLY A 65 0.75 3.05 8.21
CA GLY A 65 -0.37 3.27 7.31
C GLY A 65 -0.01 4.01 6.03
N VAL A 66 1.27 4.17 5.76
CA VAL A 66 1.79 4.72 4.51
C VAL A 66 2.38 3.59 3.68
N TYR A 67 2.02 3.53 2.41
CA TYR A 67 2.57 2.56 1.47
C TYR A 67 3.89 3.08 0.91
N GLY A 68 4.93 2.96 1.73
CA GLY A 68 6.30 3.28 1.37
C GLY A 68 7.01 2.15 0.65
N PRO A 69 8.30 2.34 0.31
CA PRO A 69 9.08 1.36 -0.43
C PRO A 69 9.28 0.03 0.32
N ALA A 70 9.39 0.02 1.66
CA ALA A 70 9.58 -1.23 2.40
C ALA A 70 8.29 -2.07 2.41
N THR A 71 7.16 -1.41 2.71
CA THR A 71 5.81 -1.98 2.68
C THR A 71 5.45 -2.45 1.28
N ARG A 72 5.83 -1.68 0.25
CA ARG A 72 5.67 -2.08 -1.14
C ARG A 72 6.41 -3.37 -1.46
N ARG A 73 7.70 -3.42 -1.16
CA ARG A 73 8.52 -4.62 -1.43
C ARG A 73 7.99 -5.84 -0.69
N ALA A 74 7.53 -5.67 0.55
CA ALA A 74 6.93 -6.76 1.31
C ALA A 74 5.65 -7.28 0.64
N LEU A 75 4.71 -6.39 0.27
CA LEU A 75 3.49 -6.77 -0.44
C LEU A 75 3.80 -7.43 -1.79
N GLU A 76 4.67 -6.82 -2.61
CA GLU A 76 5.11 -7.35 -3.91
C GLU A 76 5.89 -8.66 -3.83
N SER A 77 6.43 -9.02 -2.67
CA SER A 77 7.10 -10.30 -2.48
C SER A 77 6.14 -11.41 -2.06
N GLU A 78 4.95 -11.07 -1.58
CA GLU A 78 3.93 -12.02 -1.12
C GLU A 78 2.79 -12.22 -2.12
N THR A 79 2.63 -11.31 -3.09
CA THR A 79 1.61 -11.30 -4.15
C THR A 79 2.26 -11.23 -5.52
#